data_AF-A0A3P6RWN2-F1
#
_entry.id   AF-A0A3P6RWN2-F1
#
_cell.length_a   1.000
_cell.length_b   1.000
_cell.length_c   1.000
_cell.angle_alpha   90.00
_cell.angle_beta   90.00
_cell.angle_gamma   90.00
#
_symmetry.space_group_name_H-M   'P 1'
#
loop_
_entity.id
_entity.type
_entity.pdbx_description
1 polymer ?
#
loop_
_entity_poly.entity_id
_entity_poly.type
_entity_poly.pdbx_seq_one_letter_code
_entity_poly.pdbx_strand_id
1 'polypeptide(L)' 'MCSDLQKYGLTSESTAPDPEKRLRSRKIRYLTWDDWKRIDEEEQRLGAMHGKKREKLLSFENFLHNV' A
#
# COMPACT_ATOMS: atom_id res chain seq x y z
N MET A 1 -14.99 -16.45 -12.23
CA MET A 1 -14.10 -17.14 -11.26
C MET A 1 -12.86 -17.60 -11.99
N CYS A 2 -11.67 -17.33 -11.45
CA CYS A 2 -10.40 -17.70 -12.10
C CYS A 2 -10.29 -19.23 -12.20
N SER A 3 -10.17 -19.77 -13.42
CA SER A 3 -10.17 -21.21 -13.71
C SER A 3 -9.04 -21.96 -13.02
N ASP A 4 -7.93 -21.28 -12.77
CA ASP A 4 -6.75 -21.87 -12.13
C ASP A 4 -7.01 -22.22 -10.66
N LEU A 5 -7.77 -21.38 -9.94
CA LEU A 5 -8.10 -21.63 -8.53
C LEU A 5 -8.89 -22.94 -8.36
N GLN A 6 -9.81 -23.21 -9.29
CA GLN A 6 -10.61 -24.43 -9.30
C GLN A 6 -9.78 -25.66 -9.67
N LYS A 7 -8.89 -25.52 -10.66
CA LYS A 7 -8.02 -26.60 -11.14
C LYS A 7 -7.09 -27.15 -10.05
N TYR A 8 -6.61 -26.30 -9.14
CA TYR A 8 -5.69 -26.69 -8.08
C TYR A 8 -6.36 -27.03 -6.74
N GLY A 9 -7.70 -27.07 -6.68
CA GLY A 9 -8.41 -27.44 -5.45
C GLY A 9 -8.16 -26.49 -4.27
N LEU A 10 -7.80 -25.24 -4.54
CA LEU A 10 -7.67 -24.20 -3.52
C LEU A 10 -9.06 -23.85 -3.00
N THR A 11 -9.44 -24.49 -1.90
CA THR A 11 -10.66 -24.17 -1.16
C THR A 11 -10.45 -22.90 -0.33
N SER A 12 -11.49 -22.10 -0.19
CA SER A 12 -11.47 -20.77 0.46
C SER A 12 -11.13 -20.79 1.96
N GLU A 13 -10.94 -21.97 2.56
CA GLU A 13 -10.58 -22.12 3.97
C GLU A 13 -9.07 -21.96 4.16
N SER A 14 -8.60 -20.73 3.99
CA SER A 14 -7.25 -20.37 4.39
C SER A 14 -7.20 -20.18 5.91
N THR A 15 -6.55 -21.10 6.62
CA THR A 15 -6.17 -20.95 8.05
C THR A 15 -4.97 -20.00 8.24
N ALA A 16 -4.55 -19.30 7.18
CA ALA A 16 -3.39 -18.42 7.24
C ALA A 16 -3.61 -17.33 8.30
N PRO A 17 -2.62 -17.05 9.16
CA PRO A 17 -2.73 -15.99 10.14
C PRO A 17 -2.96 -14.66 9.42
N ASP A 18 -3.87 -13.85 9.98
CA ASP A 18 -4.14 -12.49 9.54
C ASP A 18 -2.80 -11.77 9.21
N PRO A 19 -2.56 -11.44 7.93
CA PRO A 19 -1.33 -10.83 7.48
C PRO A 19 -1.00 -9.56 8.27
N GLU A 20 -2.01 -8.80 8.65
CA GLU A 20 -1.84 -7.56 9.41
C GLU A 20 -1.31 -7.85 10.82
N LYS A 21 -1.95 -8.79 11.55
CA LYS A 21 -1.49 -9.23 12.86
C LYS A 21 -0.04 -9.73 12.83
N ARG A 22 0.35 -10.45 11.78
CA ARG A 22 1.72 -10.96 11.61
C ARG A 22 2.74 -9.85 11.35
N LEU A 23 2.38 -8.83 10.56
CA LEU A 23 3.26 -7.69 10.30
C LEU A 23 3.44 -6.84 11.57
N ARG A 24 2.35 -6.59 12.31
CA ARG A 24 2.37 -5.87 13.59
C ARG A 24 3.23 -6.56 14.63
N SER A 25 3.11 -7.88 14.81
CA SER A 25 3.92 -8.63 15.78
C SER A 25 5.43 -8.58 15.48
N ARG A 26 5.79 -8.46 14.20
CA ARG A 26 7.18 -8.31 13.74
C ARG A 26 7.67 -6.87 13.70
N LYS A 27 6.85 -5.89 14.10
CA LYS A 27 7.15 -4.45 14.04
C LYS A 27 7.54 -4.00 12.62
N ILE A 28 6.97 -4.63 11.60
CA ILE A 28 7.18 -4.25 10.20
C ILE A 28 6.22 -3.11 9.89
N ARG A 29 6.76 -1.95 9.52
CA ARG A 29 5.96 -0.84 8.98
C ARG A 29 5.50 -1.19 7.57
N TYR A 30 4.24 -0.93 7.29
CA TYR A 30 3.65 -1.07 5.97
C TYR A 30 2.72 0.12 5.72
N LEU A 31 2.41 0.34 4.45
CA LEU A 31 1.46 1.35 4.02
C LEU A 31 0.20 0.65 3.52
N THR A 32 -0.95 1.14 3.96
CA THR A 32 -2.24 0.75 3.41
C THR A 32 -2.50 1.47 2.09
N TRP A 33 -3.58 1.10 1.42
CA TRP A 33 -4.04 1.82 0.24
C TRP A 33 -4.44 3.28 0.56
N ASP A 34 -5.01 3.52 1.75
CA ASP A 34 -5.39 4.86 2.17
C ASP A 34 -4.17 5.74 2.44
N ASP A 35 -3.13 5.15 3.02
CA ASP A 35 -1.84 5.80 3.24
C ASP A 35 -1.19 6.21 1.90
N TRP A 36 -1.23 5.32 0.90
CA TRP A 36 -0.75 5.64 -0.44
C TRP A 36 -1.53 6.79 -1.09
N LYS A 37 -2.86 6.86 -0.90
CA LYS A 37 -3.67 7.97 -1.44
C LYS A 37 -3.25 9.32 -0.85
N ARG A 38 -2.95 9.39 0.45
CA ARG A 38 -2.43 10.62 1.08
C ARG A 38 -1.10 11.07 0.47
N ILE A 39 -0.21 10.11 0.22
CA ILE A 39 1.07 10.37 -0.47
C ILE A 39 0.80 10.91 -1.89
N ASP A 40 -0.09 10.28 -2.64
CA ASP A 40 -0.43 10.70 -4.01
C ASP A 40 -1.03 12.12 -4.05
N GLU A 41 -1.89 12.47 -3.09
CA GLU A 41 -2.45 13.82 -2.94
C GLU A 41 -1.36 14.87 -2.70
N GLU A 42 -0.39 14.58 -1.82
CA GLU A 42 0.72 15.49 -1.55
C GLU A 42 1.64 15.64 -2.77
N GLU A 43 1.94 14.56 -3.49
CA GLU A 43 2.71 14.64 -4.73
C GLU A 43 2.02 15.52 -5.78
N GLN A 44 0.68 15.40 -5.90
CA GLN A 44 -0.11 16.25 -6.79
C GLN A 44 -0.08 17.72 -6.36
N ARG A 45 -0.22 18.00 -5.05
CA ARG A 45 -0.14 19.35 -4.48
C ARG A 45 1.21 20.00 -4.76
N LEU A 46 2.32 19.27 -4.54
CA LEU A 46 3.67 19.74 -4.83
C LEU A 46 3.88 19.97 -6.33
N GLY A 47 3.36 19.08 -7.18
CA GLY A 47 3.41 19.23 -8.63
C GLY A 47 2.71 20.49 -9.12
N ALA A 48 1.51 20.76 -8.60
CA ALA A 48 0.71 21.92 -9.00
C ALA A 48 1.45 23.25 -8.78
N MET A 49 2.23 23.37 -7.70
CA MET A 49 3.05 24.56 -7.42
C MET A 49 4.15 24.80 -8.47
N HIS A 50 4.59 23.76 -9.18
CA HIS A 50 5.62 23.83 -10.21
C HIS A 50 5.06 23.68 -11.64
N GLY A 51 3.74 23.71 -11.82
CA GLY A 51 3.09 23.49 -13.12
C GLY A 51 3.22 22.05 -13.65
N LYS A 52 3.46 21.08 -12.76
CA LYS A 52 3.52 19.64 -13.08
C LYS A 52 2.26 18.94 -12.61
N LYS A 53 1.95 17.76 -13.18
CA LYS A 53 0.86 16.90 -12.68
C LYS A 53 1.12 16.38 -11.26
N ARG A 54 2.39 16.13 -10.94
CA ARG A 54 2.87 15.71 -9.62
C ARG A 54 4.37 15.95 -9.49
N GLU A 55 4.84 16.08 -8.26
CA GLU A 55 6.25 16.05 -7.89
C GLU A 55 6.44 14.89 -6.91
N LYS A 56 7.27 13.89 -7.28
CA LYS A 56 7.39 12.67 -6.48
C LYS A 56 8.20 12.91 -5.21
N LEU A 57 7.73 12.36 -4.10
CA LEU A 57 8.52 12.30 -2.88
C LEU A 57 9.61 11.22 -3.06
N LEU A 58 10.87 11.57 -2.86
CA LEU A 58 12.01 10.68 -3.17
C LEU A 58 12.62 10.01 -1.93
N SER A 59 12.33 10.51 -0.73
CA SER A 59 12.84 9.92 0.51
C SER A 59 11.78 9.04 1.17
N PHE A 60 12.24 7.95 1.79
CA PHE A 60 11.35 7.07 2.53
C PHE A 60 10.72 7.77 3.75
N GLU A 61 11.45 8.71 4.35
CA GLU A 61 10.96 9.55 5.45
C GLU A 61 9.77 10.41 5.02
N ASN A 62 9.80 10.96 3.80
CA ASN A 62 8.68 11.73 3.27
C ASN A 62 7.41 10.88 3.17
N PHE A 63 7.52 9.59 2.86
CA PHE A 63 6.35 8.72 2.87
C PHE A 63 5.81 8.54 4.28
N LEU A 64 6.66 8.34 5.28
CA LEU A 64 6.22 8.13 6.66
C LEU A 64 5.62 9.38 7.32
N HIS A 65 6.02 10.58 6.91
CA HIS A 65 5.48 11.84 7.44
C HIS A 65 4.09 12.20 6.90
N ASN A 66 3.72 11.66 5.73
CA ASN A 66 2.46 11.95 5.05
C ASN A 66 1.39 10.86 5.27
N VAL A 67 1.62 9.99 6.26
CA VAL A 67 0.81 8.80 6.54
C VAL A 67 0.30 8.83 7.96
#